data_AF-A0A7V9LWU0-F1
#
_entry.id   AF-A0A7V9LWU0-F1
#
_cell.length_a   1.000
_cell.length_b   1.000
_cell.length_c   1.000
_cell.angle_alpha   90.00
_cell.angle_beta   90.00
_cell.angle_gamma   90.00
#
_symmetry.space_group_name_H-M   'P 1'
#
loop_
_entity.id
_entity.type
_entity.pdbx_description
1 polymer ?
#
loop_
_entity_poly.entity_id
_entity_poly.type
_entity_poly.pdbx_seq_one_letter_code
_entity_poly.pdbx_strand_id
1 'polypeptide(L)'
;RWLSRFHSDERQVGCYRTGRVFLAGDAAHVHSPAGGQGMNAGLQDAANLGWKLAAAVQGWAPPDLLDTYHSERHPVGAAVLRGSGALLRMAMLRPWPLRTARRHLGGVLSRIGPVRRRVAGTASGIDIAYPAPRGAHRLVGARAPDTSLVGIGRLYEALRGGRFVLLSRRPLDLSGWSDRVVQATSADAAGAVTLVRPDGYIAWASDQTDPAALRTALTRWCGAPADRTTPP
;
A
#
# COMPACT_ATOMS: atom_id res chain seq x y z
N ARG A 1 4.39 -7.17 37.25
CA ARG A 1 4.33 -5.72 36.92
C ARG A 1 5.60 -5.38 36.13
N TRP A 2 5.54 -4.59 35.06
CA TRP A 2 6.68 -4.27 34.18
C TRP A 2 6.88 -2.75 34.06
N LEU A 3 8.14 -2.31 33.99
CA LEU A 3 8.55 -0.91 33.80
C LEU A 3 9.58 -0.84 32.67
N SER A 4 9.42 0.11 31.76
CA SER A 4 10.36 0.36 30.66
C SER A 4 10.55 1.86 30.45
N ARG A 5 11.72 2.24 29.92
CA ARG A 5 12.08 3.60 29.52
C ARG A 5 12.35 3.58 28.02
N PHE A 6 11.72 4.50 27.30
CA PHE A 6 11.92 4.67 25.86
C PHE A 6 12.37 6.10 25.55
N HIS A 7 13.17 6.24 24.49
CA HIS A 7 13.53 7.52 23.91
C HIS A 7 12.69 7.77 22.67
N SER A 8 12.21 9.00 22.50
CA SER A 8 11.44 9.40 21.32
C SER A 8 12.38 10.05 20.30
N ASP A 9 13.07 9.21 19.54
CA ASP A 9 13.83 9.63 18.37
C ASP A 9 12.92 9.68 17.13
N GLU A 10 13.14 10.66 16.25
CA GLU A 10 12.52 10.74 14.92
C GLU A 10 13.63 10.52 13.88
N ARG A 11 13.80 9.29 13.40
CA ARG A 11 14.86 8.93 12.45
C ARG A 11 14.35 7.99 11.37
N GLN A 12 14.93 8.11 10.18
CA GLN A 12 14.69 7.23 9.04
C GLN A 12 16.00 6.99 8.32
N VAL A 13 16.20 5.76 7.84
CA VAL A 13 17.36 5.44 6.99
C VAL A 13 17.22 6.10 5.61
N GLY A 14 18.35 6.51 5.03
CA GLY A 14 18.37 7.15 3.71
C GLY A 14 17.94 6.20 2.58
N CYS A 15 18.24 4.91 2.70
CA CYS A 15 17.93 3.88 1.71
C CYS A 15 17.32 2.65 2.39
N TYR A 16 16.20 2.16 1.85
CA TYR A 16 15.53 0.94 2.37
C TYR A 16 16.10 -0.34 1.77
N ARG A 17 16.86 -0.21 0.67
CA ARG A 17 17.53 -1.28 -0.04
C ARG A 17 18.97 -0.88 -0.33
N THR A 18 19.90 -1.81 -0.12
CA THR A 18 21.28 -1.72 -0.59
C THR A 18 21.68 -3.08 -1.14
N GLY A 19 21.68 -3.21 -2.47
CA GLY A 19 21.89 -4.49 -3.15
C GLY A 19 20.85 -5.54 -2.74
N ARG A 20 21.28 -6.54 -1.97
CA ARG A 20 20.46 -7.66 -1.48
C ARG A 20 20.02 -7.50 -0.02
N VAL A 21 20.37 -6.38 0.63
CA VAL A 21 20.00 -6.08 2.01
C VAL A 21 18.83 -5.11 2.02
N PHE A 22 17.84 -5.38 2.87
CA PHE A 22 16.61 -4.59 3.01
C PHE A 22 16.36 -4.26 4.48
N LEU A 23 15.79 -3.09 4.75
CA LEU A 23 15.40 -2.65 6.09
C LEU A 23 13.89 -2.37 6.10
N ALA A 24 13.19 -2.88 7.13
CA ALA A 24 11.75 -2.72 7.31
C ALA A 24 11.40 -2.46 8.79
N GLY A 25 10.27 -1.79 9.05
CA GLY A 25 9.83 -1.47 10.41
C GLY A 25 10.83 -0.59 11.17
N ASP A 26 10.99 -0.83 12.46
CA ASP A 26 11.84 -0.01 13.34
C ASP A 26 13.33 0.03 12.91
N ALA A 27 13.79 -0.96 12.14
CA ALA A 27 15.13 -0.94 11.55
C ALA A 27 15.28 0.13 10.44
N ALA A 28 14.17 0.53 9.80
CA ALA A 28 14.15 1.53 8.75
C ALA A 28 13.68 2.91 9.25
N HIS A 29 12.80 2.95 10.26
CA HIS A 29 12.27 4.19 10.81
C HIS A 29 11.84 4.04 12.26
N VAL A 30 12.26 4.98 13.11
CA VAL A 30 11.83 5.08 14.52
C VAL A 30 11.20 6.43 14.72
N HIS A 31 10.01 6.45 15.32
CA HIS A 31 9.26 7.67 15.55
C HIS A 31 8.59 7.66 16.92
N SER A 32 8.07 8.82 17.34
CA SER A 32 7.30 8.94 18.57
C SER A 32 6.15 7.91 18.61
N PRO A 33 5.91 7.23 19.75
CA PRO A 33 4.78 6.30 19.87
C PRO A 33 3.41 7.01 19.79
N ALA A 34 3.40 8.35 19.78
CA ALA A 34 2.18 9.14 19.60
C ALA A 34 1.41 8.70 18.35
N GLY A 35 0.17 8.25 18.54
CA GLY A 35 -0.71 7.79 17.47
C GLY A 35 -0.62 6.30 17.12
N GLY A 36 0.27 5.52 17.76
CA GLY A 36 0.29 4.05 17.62
C GLY A 36 0.65 3.54 16.22
N GLN A 37 1.42 4.32 15.44
CA GLN A 37 1.63 4.04 14.01
C GLN A 37 2.84 3.13 13.71
N GLY A 38 3.76 2.91 14.65
CA GLY A 38 5.04 2.23 14.38
C GLY A 38 4.87 0.78 13.93
N MET A 39 4.25 -0.06 14.77
CA MET A 39 3.94 -1.45 14.43
C MET A 39 3.11 -1.55 13.14
N ASN A 40 2.13 -0.66 12.96
CA ASN A 40 1.28 -0.64 11.77
C ASN A 40 2.08 -0.33 10.49
N ALA A 41 3.01 0.63 10.56
CA ALA A 41 3.89 0.97 9.44
C ALA A 41 4.83 -0.20 9.10
N GLY A 42 5.42 -0.84 10.10
CA GLY A 42 6.29 -2.00 9.92
C GLY A 42 5.58 -3.21 9.31
N LEU A 43 4.35 -3.53 9.75
CA LEU A 43 3.54 -4.60 9.15
C LEU A 43 3.24 -4.32 7.67
N GLN A 44 2.96 -3.07 7.32
CA GLN A 44 2.73 -2.68 5.92
C GLN A 44 4.01 -2.69 5.09
N ASP A 45 5.17 -2.38 5.68
CA ASP A 45 6.47 -2.54 5.00
C ASP A 45 6.72 -4.01 4.66
N ALA A 46 6.47 -4.92 5.62
CA ALA A 46 6.61 -6.35 5.42
C ALA A 46 5.64 -6.87 4.36
N ALA A 47 4.37 -6.45 4.38
CA ALA A 47 3.39 -6.81 3.37
C ALA A 47 3.79 -6.33 1.96
N ASN A 48 4.35 -5.12 1.85
CA ASN A 48 4.84 -4.57 0.58
C ASN A 48 6.08 -5.31 0.04
N LEU A 49 7.05 -5.59 0.91
CA LEU A 49 8.32 -6.22 0.53
C LEU A 49 8.17 -7.73 0.27
N GLY A 50 7.36 -8.42 1.07
CA GLY A 50 7.32 -9.89 1.11
C GLY A 50 7.01 -10.52 -0.26
N TRP A 51 5.97 -10.03 -0.95
CA TRP A 51 5.61 -10.57 -2.26
C TRP A 51 6.63 -10.22 -3.35
N LYS A 52 7.25 -9.04 -3.29
CA LYS A 52 8.28 -8.60 -4.24
C LYS A 52 9.55 -9.42 -4.08
N LEU A 53 9.92 -9.72 -2.85
CA LEU A 53 11.07 -10.56 -2.54
C LEU A 53 10.80 -12.01 -2.96
N ALA A 54 9.60 -12.54 -2.70
CA ALA A 54 9.18 -13.85 -3.19
C ALA A 54 9.25 -13.92 -4.72
N ALA A 55 8.77 -12.88 -5.42
CA ALA A 55 8.86 -12.77 -6.88
C ALA A 55 10.31 -12.84 -7.40
N ALA A 56 11.22 -12.16 -6.71
CA ALA A 56 12.63 -12.14 -7.09
C ALA A 56 13.32 -13.48 -6.84
N VAL A 57 13.00 -14.13 -5.72
CA VAL A 57 13.51 -15.47 -5.39
C VAL A 57 12.99 -16.52 -6.38
N GLN A 58 11.73 -16.40 -6.81
CA GLN A 58 11.11 -17.29 -7.79
C GLN A 58 11.48 -16.95 -9.24
N GLY A 59 12.29 -15.91 -9.48
CA GLY A 59 12.85 -15.60 -10.80
C GLY A 59 11.92 -14.92 -11.80
N TRP A 60 10.70 -14.54 -11.40
CA TRP A 60 9.76 -13.85 -12.31
C TRP A 60 9.66 -12.35 -12.07
N ALA A 61 10.26 -11.81 -11.00
CA ALA A 61 10.24 -10.38 -10.74
C ALA A 61 10.82 -9.56 -11.91
N PRO A 62 10.08 -8.54 -12.39
CA PRO A 62 10.64 -7.51 -13.25
C PRO A 62 11.87 -6.83 -12.59
N PRO A 63 12.86 -6.35 -13.38
CA PRO A 63 14.14 -5.85 -12.86
C PRO A 63 14.01 -4.73 -11.81
N ASP A 64 13.05 -3.84 -12.00
CA ASP A 64 12.80 -2.66 -11.16
C ASP A 64 11.82 -2.94 -10.01
N LEU A 65 11.20 -4.13 -9.95
CA LEU A 65 10.14 -4.41 -8.99
C LEU A 65 10.61 -4.26 -7.54
N LEU A 66 11.81 -4.73 -7.20
CA LEU A 66 12.34 -4.60 -5.84
C LEU A 66 12.71 -3.16 -5.48
N ASP A 67 13.07 -2.31 -6.44
CA ASP A 67 13.35 -0.90 -6.18
C ASP A 67 12.09 -0.12 -5.81
N THR A 68 10.92 -0.60 -6.27
CA THR A 68 9.64 -0.01 -5.88
C THR A 68 9.39 -0.09 -4.36
N TYR A 69 10.02 -1.01 -3.62
CA TYR A 69 9.89 -1.06 -2.16
C TYR A 69 10.30 0.27 -1.52
N HIS A 70 11.46 0.80 -1.91
CA HIS A 70 11.94 2.07 -1.39
C HIS A 70 11.06 3.23 -1.86
N SER A 71 10.79 3.34 -3.17
CA SER A 71 10.01 4.47 -3.71
C SER A 71 8.58 4.53 -3.19
N GLU A 72 8.02 3.40 -2.75
CA GLU A 72 6.69 3.31 -2.17
C GLU A 72 6.67 3.52 -0.66
N ARG A 73 7.58 2.90 0.09
CA ARG A 73 7.52 2.84 1.57
C ARG A 73 8.34 3.93 2.26
N HIS A 74 9.39 4.45 1.63
CA HIS A 74 10.19 5.53 2.21
C HIS A 74 9.38 6.83 2.37
N PRO A 75 8.61 7.30 1.37
CA PRO A 75 7.77 8.49 1.56
C PRO A 75 6.70 8.32 2.64
N VAL A 76 6.18 7.09 2.81
CA VAL A 76 5.21 6.76 3.86
C VAL A 76 5.85 6.86 5.24
N GLY A 77 7.02 6.25 5.45
CA GLY A 77 7.78 6.37 6.70
C GLY A 77 8.08 7.83 7.05
N ALA A 78 8.50 8.63 6.06
CA ALA A 78 8.76 10.06 6.24
C ALA A 78 7.49 10.85 6.64
N ALA A 79 6.32 10.49 6.09
CA ALA A 79 5.06 11.11 6.44
C ALA A 79 4.60 10.76 7.86
N VAL A 80 4.76 9.50 8.28
CA VAL A 80 4.45 9.04 9.65
C VAL A 80 5.35 9.73 10.68
N LEU A 81 6.64 9.85 10.39
CA LEU A 81 7.61 10.61 11.20
C LEU A 81 7.17 12.05 11.41
N ARG A 82 6.93 12.79 10.32
CA ARG A 82 6.50 14.19 10.41
C ARG A 82 5.17 14.34 11.14
N GLY A 83 4.22 13.43 10.89
CA GLY A 83 2.89 13.45 11.49
C GLY A 83 2.91 13.21 13.00
N SER A 84 3.58 12.14 13.44
CA SER A 84 3.73 11.79 14.86
C SER A 84 4.50 12.86 15.64
N GLY A 85 5.56 13.43 15.07
CA GLY A 85 6.30 14.54 15.67
C GLY A 85 5.46 15.81 15.80
N ALA A 86 4.68 16.16 14.79
CA ALA A 86 3.76 17.29 14.85
C ALA A 86 2.68 17.09 15.93
N LEU A 87 2.11 15.89 16.03
CA LEU A 87 1.15 15.52 17.08
C LEU A 87 1.75 15.66 18.48
N LEU A 88 2.97 15.14 18.68
CA LEU A 88 3.67 15.23 19.95
C LEU A 88 3.95 16.68 20.35
N ARG A 89 4.47 17.50 19.42
CA ARG A 89 4.71 18.93 19.64
C ARG A 89 3.42 19.69 19.97
N MET A 90 2.31 19.38 19.28
CA MET A 90 1.00 19.96 19.61
C MET A 90 0.49 19.54 20.99
N ALA A 91 0.77 18.29 21.42
CA ALA A 91 0.40 17.82 22.76
C ALA A 91 1.22 18.48 23.87
N MET A 92 2.49 18.81 23.59
CA MET A 92 3.41 19.45 24.53
C MET A 92 3.26 20.99 24.64
N LEU A 93 2.30 21.61 23.93
CA LEU A 93 2.05 23.05 24.03
C LEU A 93 1.71 23.45 25.49
N ARG A 94 2.61 24.23 26.11
CA ARG A 94 2.52 24.63 27.53
C ARG A 94 1.63 25.84 27.83
N PRO A 95 1.63 26.95 27.06
CA PRO A 95 0.89 28.14 27.47
C PRO A 95 -0.62 27.90 27.41
N TRP A 96 -1.32 28.26 28.49
CA TRP A 96 -2.76 28.04 28.66
C TRP A 96 -3.62 28.57 27.51
N PRO A 97 -3.38 29.78 26.95
CA PRO A 97 -4.17 30.27 25.82
C PRO A 97 -4.10 29.34 24.59
N LEU A 98 -2.93 28.80 24.27
CA LEU A 98 -2.75 27.87 23.14
C LEU A 98 -3.43 26.52 23.38
N ARG A 99 -3.44 26.03 24.64
CA ARG A 99 -4.14 24.79 24.99
C ARG A 99 -5.65 24.93 24.84
N THR A 100 -6.21 26.05 25.28
CA THR A 100 -7.65 26.35 25.17
C THR A 100 -8.05 26.54 23.71
N ALA A 101 -7.29 27.35 22.95
CA ALA A 101 -7.51 27.53 21.51
C ALA A 101 -7.50 26.20 20.75
N ARG A 102 -6.50 25.33 21.01
CA ARG A 102 -6.43 23.98 20.42
C ARG A 102 -7.66 23.13 20.72
N ARG A 103 -8.18 23.17 21.95
CA ARG A 103 -9.38 22.39 22.34
C ARG A 103 -10.60 22.85 21.55
N HIS A 104 -10.82 24.17 21.44
CA HIS A 104 -11.97 24.72 20.72
C HIS A 104 -11.85 24.49 19.21
N LEU A 105 -10.70 24.81 18.61
CA LEU A 105 -10.43 24.56 17.19
C LEU A 105 -10.53 23.09 16.84
N GLY A 106 -9.97 22.21 17.67
CA GLY A 106 -10.07 20.75 17.49
C GLY A 106 -11.52 20.27 17.46
N GLY A 107 -12.37 20.78 18.37
CA GLY A 107 -13.80 20.45 18.41
C GLY A 107 -14.61 20.98 17.22
N VAL A 108 -14.23 22.13 16.65
CA VAL A 108 -14.84 22.67 15.43
C VAL A 108 -14.39 21.87 14.21
N LEU A 109 -13.09 21.65 14.06
CA LEU A 109 -12.51 20.90 12.94
C LEU A 109 -13.00 19.44 12.90
N SER A 110 -13.21 18.79 14.04
CA SER A 110 -13.74 17.43 14.11
C SER A 110 -15.18 17.30 13.63
N ARG A 111 -15.94 18.41 13.59
CA ARG A 111 -17.31 18.46 13.06
C ARG A 111 -17.35 18.58 11.53
N ILE A 112 -16.24 18.99 10.92
CA ILE A 112 -16.12 19.09 9.46
C ILE A 112 -15.85 17.70 8.89
N GLY A 113 -16.86 17.12 8.21
CA GLY A 113 -16.82 15.75 7.69
C GLY A 113 -15.56 15.40 6.86
N PRO A 114 -15.18 16.22 5.86
CA PRO A 114 -13.96 16.00 5.07
C PRO A 114 -12.68 16.00 5.92
N VAL A 115 -12.55 16.91 6.88
CA VAL A 115 -11.39 17.01 7.77
C VAL A 115 -11.30 15.76 8.65
N ARG A 116 -12.42 15.37 9.28
CA ARG A 116 -12.50 14.15 10.09
C ARG A 116 -12.09 12.91 9.29
N ARG A 117 -12.58 12.78 8.06
CA ARG A 117 -12.27 11.64 7.18
C ARG A 117 -10.77 11.57 6.88
N ARG A 118 -10.16 12.71 6.52
CA ARG A 118 -8.72 12.77 6.23
C ARG A 118 -7.86 12.46 7.46
N VAL A 119 -8.24 12.97 8.63
CA VAL A 119 -7.53 12.66 9.89
C VAL A 119 -7.64 11.16 10.20
N ALA A 120 -8.84 10.59 10.12
CA ALA A 120 -9.05 9.17 10.36
C ALA A 120 -8.27 8.28 9.36
N GLY A 121 -8.28 8.63 8.08
CA GLY A 121 -7.57 7.90 7.04
C GLY A 121 -6.05 7.98 7.18
N THR A 122 -5.52 9.14 7.57
CA THR A 122 -4.09 9.31 7.87
C THR A 122 -3.67 8.53 9.11
N ALA A 123 -4.46 8.59 10.19
CA ALA A 123 -4.16 7.92 11.44
C ALA A 123 -4.19 6.39 11.30
N SER A 124 -5.18 5.86 10.58
CA SER A 124 -5.34 4.41 10.33
C SER A 124 -4.40 3.87 9.24
N GLY A 125 -3.83 4.75 8.40
CA GLY A 125 -2.99 4.36 7.27
C GLY A 125 -3.75 3.76 6.08
N ILE A 126 -5.09 3.82 6.06
CA ILE A 126 -5.90 3.33 4.93
C ILE A 126 -5.87 4.27 3.73
N ASP A 127 -5.58 5.55 3.96
CA ASP A 127 -5.46 6.58 2.90
C ASP A 127 -4.07 6.60 2.24
N ILE A 128 -3.18 5.66 2.58
CA ILE A 128 -1.89 5.53 1.91
C ILE A 128 -2.13 5.16 0.46
N ALA A 129 -1.52 5.91 -0.45
CA ALA A 129 -1.49 5.63 -1.88
C ALA A 129 -0.06 5.73 -2.40
N TYR A 130 0.33 4.83 -3.30
CA TYR A 130 1.64 4.81 -3.92
C TYR A 130 1.73 5.76 -5.12
N PRO A 131 2.93 6.30 -5.42
CA PRO A 131 3.12 7.16 -6.59
C PRO A 131 2.69 6.46 -7.88
N ALA A 132 1.87 7.15 -8.68
CA ALA A 132 1.45 6.68 -10.00
C ALA A 132 2.14 7.51 -11.11
N PRO A 133 2.52 6.89 -12.25
CA PRO A 133 3.04 7.62 -13.40
C PRO A 133 2.06 8.68 -13.91
N ARG A 134 2.56 9.73 -14.57
CA ARG A 134 1.70 10.71 -15.25
C ARG A 134 0.84 10.01 -16.30
N GLY A 135 -0.45 10.37 -16.33
CA GLY A 135 -1.43 9.75 -17.23
C GLY A 135 -1.96 8.39 -16.77
N ALA A 136 -1.50 7.86 -15.63
CA ALA A 136 -2.09 6.66 -15.06
C ALA A 136 -3.52 6.89 -14.59
N HIS A 137 -4.33 5.84 -14.60
CA HIS A 137 -5.71 5.89 -14.09
C HIS A 137 -5.72 6.31 -12.62
N ARG A 138 -6.74 7.08 -12.20
CA ARG A 138 -6.84 7.66 -10.84
C ARG A 138 -6.81 6.65 -9.69
N LEU A 139 -7.12 5.39 -9.97
CA LEU A 139 -7.10 4.30 -9.00
C LEU A 139 -5.70 3.70 -8.78
N VAL A 140 -4.76 3.91 -9.71
CA VAL A 140 -3.41 3.35 -9.62
C VAL A 140 -2.71 3.88 -8.37
N GLY A 141 -2.13 2.97 -7.60
CA GLY A 141 -1.47 3.26 -6.34
C GLY A 141 -2.43 3.35 -5.15
N ALA A 142 -3.75 3.44 -5.34
CA ALA A 142 -4.71 3.40 -4.25
C ALA A 142 -4.89 1.97 -3.70
N ARG A 143 -5.31 1.85 -2.44
CA ARG A 143 -5.74 0.57 -1.88
C ARG A 143 -7.08 0.15 -2.51
N ALA A 144 -7.17 -1.11 -2.94
CA ALA A 144 -8.40 -1.66 -3.47
C ALA A 144 -9.42 -1.86 -2.33
N PRO A 145 -10.68 -1.42 -2.49
CA PRO A 145 -11.72 -1.68 -1.50
C PRO A 145 -12.08 -3.18 -1.48
N ASP A 146 -12.49 -3.67 -0.32
CA ASP A 146 -12.98 -5.04 -0.19
C ASP A 146 -14.36 -5.17 -0.86
N THR A 147 -14.37 -5.66 -2.11
CA THR A 147 -15.56 -5.81 -2.94
C THR A 147 -15.99 -7.27 -3.04
N SER A 148 -17.28 -7.48 -3.28
CA SER A 148 -17.86 -8.80 -3.55
C SER A 148 -17.45 -9.30 -4.93
N LEU A 149 -17.05 -10.57 -4.98
CA LEU A 149 -16.63 -11.31 -6.17
C LEU A 149 -17.61 -12.43 -6.46
N VAL A 150 -17.99 -12.56 -7.72
CA VAL A 150 -18.90 -13.62 -8.18
C VAL A 150 -18.19 -14.98 -8.06
N GLY A 151 -18.77 -15.89 -7.25
CA GLY A 151 -18.30 -17.27 -7.09
C GLY A 151 -17.06 -17.46 -6.20
N ILE A 152 -16.37 -16.39 -5.79
CA ILE A 152 -15.11 -16.46 -5.02
C ILE A 152 -15.26 -15.89 -3.59
N GLY A 153 -16.31 -15.08 -3.33
CA GLY A 153 -16.50 -14.44 -2.02
C GLY A 153 -16.09 -12.97 -2.08
N ARG A 154 -15.08 -12.56 -1.32
CA ARG A 154 -14.58 -11.16 -1.30
C ARG A 154 -13.16 -11.00 -1.81
N LEU A 155 -12.81 -9.79 -2.23
CA LEU A 155 -11.45 -9.46 -2.71
C LEU A 155 -10.37 -9.84 -1.69
N TYR A 156 -10.57 -9.49 -0.41
CA TYR A 156 -9.57 -9.79 0.61
C TYR A 156 -9.41 -11.28 0.91
N GLU A 157 -10.41 -12.11 0.57
CA GLU A 157 -10.30 -13.56 0.65
C GLU A 157 -9.47 -14.10 -0.51
N ALA A 158 -9.69 -13.58 -1.73
CA ALA A 158 -8.89 -13.95 -2.90
C ALA A 158 -7.40 -13.58 -2.75
N LEU A 159 -7.10 -12.45 -2.10
CA LEU A 159 -5.72 -11.99 -1.87
C LEU A 159 -4.93 -12.85 -0.87
N ARG A 160 -5.59 -13.70 -0.05
CA ARG A 160 -4.91 -14.60 0.90
C ARG A 160 -3.96 -15.59 0.22
N GLY A 161 -4.20 -15.88 -1.07
CA GLY A 161 -3.32 -16.74 -1.87
C GLY A 161 -1.99 -16.10 -2.26
N GLY A 162 -1.73 -14.84 -1.91
CA GLY A 162 -0.46 -14.15 -2.23
C GLY A 162 -0.25 -13.89 -3.72
N ARG A 163 -1.30 -14.02 -4.54
CA ARG A 163 -1.30 -13.80 -5.99
C ARG A 163 -1.95 -12.46 -6.33
N PHE A 164 -1.68 -11.97 -7.53
CA PHE A 164 -2.42 -10.83 -8.07
C PHE A 164 -3.87 -11.22 -8.33
N VAL A 165 -4.78 -10.25 -8.25
CA VAL A 165 -6.18 -10.43 -8.61
C VAL A 165 -6.54 -9.44 -9.70
N LEU A 166 -6.97 -9.94 -10.86
CA LEU A 166 -7.51 -9.13 -11.94
C LEU A 166 -9.03 -9.07 -11.83
N LEU A 167 -9.54 -7.88 -11.53
CA LEU A 167 -10.96 -7.59 -11.46
C LEU A 167 -11.46 -7.08 -12.81
N SER A 168 -12.45 -7.77 -13.39
CA SER A 168 -13.09 -7.39 -14.65
C SER A 168 -14.57 -7.77 -14.65
N ARG A 169 -15.36 -7.20 -15.58
CA ARG A 169 -16.78 -7.58 -15.74
C ARG A 169 -16.97 -8.89 -16.50
N ARG A 170 -15.97 -9.29 -17.29
CA ARG A 170 -15.94 -10.50 -18.10
C ARG A 170 -14.55 -11.14 -18.02
N PRO A 171 -14.44 -12.45 -18.28
CA PRO A 171 -13.14 -13.10 -18.42
C PRO A 171 -12.28 -12.43 -19.50
N LEU A 172 -10.97 -12.45 -19.30
CA LEU A 172 -9.95 -11.81 -20.13
C LEU A 172 -8.80 -12.80 -20.31
N ASP A 173 -8.09 -12.68 -21.43
CA ASP A 173 -6.98 -13.58 -21.71
C ASP A 173 -5.79 -13.29 -20.79
N LEU A 174 -5.45 -14.28 -19.94
CA LEU A 174 -4.29 -14.28 -19.04
C LEU A 174 -3.26 -15.33 -19.43
N SER A 175 -3.25 -15.76 -20.70
CA SER A 175 -2.29 -16.71 -21.24
C SER A 175 -0.85 -16.37 -20.85
N GLY A 176 -0.23 -17.20 -20.01
CA GLY A 176 1.14 -17.03 -19.53
C GLY A 176 1.26 -16.37 -18.14
N TRP A 177 0.17 -16.00 -17.48
CA TRP A 177 0.20 -15.40 -16.14
C TRP A 177 -0.77 -16.04 -15.13
N SER A 178 -1.47 -17.11 -15.52
CA SER A 178 -2.47 -17.78 -14.67
C SER A 178 -1.89 -18.40 -13.38
N ASP A 179 -0.59 -18.67 -13.35
CA ASP A 179 0.16 -19.10 -12.16
C ASP A 179 0.27 -17.97 -11.13
N ARG A 180 0.36 -16.71 -11.57
CA ARG A 180 0.59 -15.51 -10.73
C ARG A 180 -0.63 -14.62 -10.55
N VAL A 181 -1.63 -14.73 -11.43
CA VAL A 181 -2.79 -13.85 -11.50
C VAL A 181 -4.08 -14.67 -11.45
N VAL A 182 -4.91 -14.37 -10.47
CA VAL A 182 -6.28 -14.88 -10.36
C VAL A 182 -7.23 -13.93 -11.05
N GLN A 183 -8.05 -14.44 -11.96
CA GLN A 183 -9.15 -13.66 -12.52
C GLN A 183 -10.37 -13.74 -11.62
N ALA A 184 -11.00 -12.61 -11.35
CA ALA A 184 -12.25 -12.54 -10.61
C ALA A 184 -13.22 -11.51 -11.22
N THR A 185 -14.51 -11.82 -11.15
CA THR A 185 -15.57 -10.93 -11.61
C THR A 185 -16.18 -10.17 -10.43
N SER A 186 -16.26 -8.84 -10.52
CA SER A 186 -16.94 -8.00 -9.53
C SER A 186 -18.03 -7.17 -10.19
N ALA A 187 -19.24 -7.21 -9.61
CA ALA A 187 -20.35 -6.36 -10.04
C ALA A 187 -20.11 -4.88 -9.70
N ASP A 188 -19.35 -4.61 -8.63
CA ASP A 188 -19.03 -3.27 -8.15
C ASP A 188 -17.77 -2.68 -8.79
N ALA A 189 -17.07 -3.42 -9.67
CA ALA A 189 -15.99 -2.87 -10.46
C ALA A 189 -16.55 -1.65 -11.21
N ALA A 190 -16.10 -0.46 -10.80
CA ALA A 190 -16.65 0.86 -11.14
C ALA A 190 -16.43 1.25 -12.62
N GLY A 191 -16.68 0.32 -13.55
CA GLY A 191 -16.39 0.40 -14.98
C GLY A 191 -14.99 -0.13 -15.32
N ALA A 192 -14.00 0.14 -14.48
CA ALA A 192 -12.60 -0.13 -14.79
C ALA A 192 -12.17 -1.58 -14.54
N VAL A 193 -11.39 -2.13 -15.46
CA VAL A 193 -10.57 -3.33 -15.23
C VAL A 193 -9.43 -2.95 -14.30
N THR A 194 -9.20 -3.73 -13.24
CA THR A 194 -8.24 -3.38 -12.19
C THR A 194 -7.34 -4.57 -11.85
N LEU A 195 -6.02 -4.37 -11.89
CA LEU A 195 -5.02 -5.33 -11.42
C LEU A 195 -4.63 -4.99 -9.98
N VAL A 196 -5.00 -5.85 -9.04
CA VAL A 196 -4.71 -5.72 -7.61
C VAL A 196 -3.51 -6.57 -7.25
N ARG A 197 -2.54 -5.97 -6.55
CA ARG A 197 -1.33 -6.61 -6.04
C ARG A 197 -1.61 -7.50 -4.84
N PRO A 198 -0.70 -8.44 -4.50
CA PRO A 198 -0.83 -9.26 -3.29
C PRO A 198 -0.95 -8.45 -1.98
N ASP A 199 -0.42 -7.23 -1.93
CA ASP A 199 -0.52 -6.32 -0.78
C ASP A 199 -1.78 -5.43 -0.78
N GLY A 200 -2.72 -5.67 -1.71
CA GLY A 200 -4.03 -5.01 -1.77
C GLY A 200 -4.02 -3.64 -2.47
N TYR A 201 -2.91 -3.24 -3.10
CA TYR A 201 -2.82 -1.99 -3.86
C TYR A 201 -3.08 -2.20 -5.35
N ILE A 202 -3.67 -1.21 -5.99
CA ILE A 202 -3.97 -1.25 -7.43
C ILE A 202 -2.68 -0.94 -8.21
N ALA A 203 -2.17 -1.95 -8.92
CA ALA A 203 -0.99 -1.85 -9.78
C ALA A 203 -1.32 -1.17 -11.12
N TRP A 204 -2.51 -1.44 -11.65
CA TRP A 204 -2.96 -0.92 -12.93
C TRP A 204 -4.49 -0.88 -12.98
N ALA A 205 -5.06 0.10 -13.68
CA ALA A 205 -6.48 0.16 -13.95
C ALA A 205 -6.75 0.84 -15.30
N SER A 206 -7.86 0.48 -15.94
CA SER A 206 -8.33 1.12 -17.19
C SER A 206 -9.84 1.02 -17.32
N ASP A 207 -10.47 2.12 -17.74
CA ASP A 207 -11.91 2.15 -18.10
C ASP A 207 -12.19 1.41 -19.41
N GLN A 208 -11.18 1.29 -20.28
CA GLN A 208 -11.27 0.57 -21.55
C GLN A 208 -10.55 -0.77 -21.45
N THR A 209 -11.17 -1.81 -22.01
CA THR A 209 -10.53 -3.13 -22.10
C THR A 209 -9.65 -3.18 -23.35
N ASP A 210 -8.44 -2.64 -23.27
CA ASP A 210 -7.40 -2.80 -24.29
C ASP A 210 -6.47 -3.99 -23.91
N PRO A 211 -6.45 -5.07 -24.71
CA PRO A 211 -5.58 -6.22 -24.49
C PRO A 211 -4.09 -5.88 -24.49
N ALA A 212 -3.65 -4.91 -25.29
CA ALA A 212 -2.24 -4.53 -25.39
C ALA A 212 -1.77 -3.80 -24.12
N ALA A 213 -2.58 -2.84 -23.64
CA ALA A 213 -2.35 -2.17 -22.36
C ALA A 213 -2.35 -3.16 -21.19
N LEU A 214 -3.28 -4.13 -21.17
CA LEU A 214 -3.34 -5.16 -20.13
C LEU A 214 -2.07 -6.03 -20.15
N ARG A 215 -1.63 -6.52 -21.31
CA ARG A 215 -0.39 -7.30 -21.43
C ARG A 215 0.84 -6.52 -20.97
N THR A 216 0.89 -5.23 -21.29
CA THR A 216 1.97 -4.33 -20.83
C THR A 216 1.97 -4.23 -19.31
N ALA A 217 0.79 -4.05 -18.70
CA ALA A 217 0.64 -4.00 -17.24
C ALA A 217 1.02 -5.32 -16.56
N LEU A 218 0.58 -6.46 -17.11
CA LEU A 218 0.94 -7.79 -16.62
C LEU A 218 2.44 -8.02 -16.70
N THR A 219 3.08 -7.66 -17.82
CA THR A 219 4.54 -7.80 -17.98
C THR A 219 5.29 -6.95 -16.94
N ARG A 220 4.83 -5.72 -16.73
CA ARG A 220 5.44 -4.77 -15.79
C ARG A 220 5.36 -5.21 -14.32
N TRP A 221 4.30 -5.90 -13.91
CA TRP A 221 4.06 -6.23 -12.50
C TRP A 221 4.22 -7.72 -12.18
N CYS A 222 3.93 -8.60 -13.14
CA CYS A 222 3.85 -10.05 -12.98
C CYS A 222 4.93 -10.80 -13.77
N GLY A 223 5.90 -10.09 -14.39
CA GLY A 223 6.99 -10.69 -15.17
C GLY A 223 6.57 -11.10 -16.58
N ALA A 224 7.52 -11.69 -17.33
CA ALA A 224 7.27 -12.23 -18.66
C ALA A 224 6.21 -13.36 -18.61
N PRO A 225 5.42 -13.57 -19.68
CA PRO A 225 4.49 -14.69 -19.73
C PRO A 225 5.28 -16.01 -19.62
N ALA A 226 4.78 -16.95 -18.83
CA ALA A 226 5.33 -18.29 -18.77
C ALA A 226 5.18 -18.98 -20.13
N ASP A 227 6.28 -19.56 -20.62
CA ASP A 227 6.26 -20.40 -21.81
C ASP A 227 5.43 -21.66 -21.53
N ARG A 228 4.43 -21.93 -22.36
CA ARG A 228 3.54 -23.11 -22.23
C ARG A 228 4.27 -24.44 -22.51
N THR A 229 5.57 -24.43 -22.79
CA THR A 229 6.34 -25.56 -23.33
C THR A 229 7.18 -26.31 -22.30
N THR A 230 7.19 -25.92 -21.03
CA THR A 230 7.87 -26.70 -19.98
C THR A 230 6.83 -27.18 -18.97
N PRO A 231 6.42 -28.47 -19.01
CA PRO A 231 5.69 -29.07 -17.90
C PRO A 231 6.61 -29.21 -16.68
N PRO A 232 6.05 -29.33 -15.47
CA PRO A 232 6.81 -29.60 -14.24
C PRO A 232 7.57 -30.93 -14.28
#